data_AF-A0A8C0G148-F1
#
_entry.id   AF-A0A8C0G148-F1
#
_cell.length_a   1.000
_cell.length_b   1.000
_cell.length_c   1.000
_cell.angle_alpha   90.00
_cell.angle_beta   90.00
_cell.angle_gamma   90.00
#
_symmetry.space_group_name_H-M   'P 1'
#
loop_
_entity.id
_entity.type
_entity.pdbx_description
1 polymer ?
#
loop_
_entity_poly.entity_id
_entity_poly.type
_entity_poly.pdbx_seq_one_letter_code
_entity_poly.pdbx_strand_id
1 'polypeptide(L)'
;MQRYLENELKRESEAAEQRMAHKLQRILMECALEKMHAVVEARKQERQTASQAMAKQQKYSLVVLNTGILANEIHQKNLDQLKKEKLYEMSVALDITQKENQEEAEKQLKEAEKTHQAIYGEVTTSLRETEAQVQILTQQLESMTAWKDNLEAEIEETRQSFQNYIDITFPKLTPGQADFILPFRKRPEYRDTKKETDNDKGM
;
A
#
# COMPACT_ATOMS: atom_id res chain seq x y z
N MET A 1 50.19 -109.13 67.90
CA MET A 1 49.42 -109.28 66.64
C MET A 1 48.50 -108.07 66.38
N GLN A 2 47.68 -107.62 67.33
CA GLN A 2 46.73 -106.50 67.15
C GLN A 2 47.38 -105.15 66.75
N ARG A 3 48.47 -104.72 67.41
CA ARG A 3 49.15 -103.45 67.08
C ARG A 3 49.78 -103.39 65.69
N TYR A 4 50.08 -104.54 65.08
CA TYR A 4 50.64 -104.61 63.73
C TYR A 4 49.54 -104.42 62.68
N LEU A 5 48.39 -105.08 62.87
CA LEU A 5 47.20 -104.93 62.05
C LEU A 5 46.64 -103.51 62.10
N GLU A 6 46.63 -102.86 63.27
CA GLU A 6 46.23 -101.44 63.40
C GLU A 6 47.16 -100.49 62.63
N ASN A 7 48.47 -100.77 62.60
CA ASN A 7 49.43 -99.96 61.87
C ASN A 7 49.35 -100.18 60.35
N GLU A 8 49.07 -101.40 59.89
CA GLU A 8 48.79 -101.67 58.47
C GLU A 8 47.49 -101.02 58.02
N LEU A 9 46.42 -101.12 58.81
CA LEU A 9 45.13 -100.47 58.53
C LEU A 9 45.26 -98.94 58.44
N LYS A 10 46.06 -98.33 59.33
CA LYS A 10 46.36 -96.89 59.26
C LYS A 10 47.11 -96.51 57.99
N ARG A 11 48.13 -97.29 57.60
CA ARG A 11 48.88 -97.04 56.36
C ARG A 11 48.01 -97.18 55.11
N GLU A 12 47.11 -98.16 55.09
CA GLU A 12 46.17 -98.35 53.99
C GLU A 12 45.15 -97.20 53.92
N SER A 13 44.64 -96.75 55.07
CA SER A 13 43.76 -95.57 55.18
C SER A 13 44.45 -94.30 54.67
N GLU A 14 45.67 -94.02 55.14
CA GLU A 14 46.47 -92.86 54.70
C GLU A 14 46.78 -92.92 53.20
N ALA A 15 47.11 -94.11 52.65
CA ALA A 15 47.32 -94.29 51.22
C ALA A 15 46.02 -94.11 50.41
N ALA A 16 44.86 -94.53 50.95
CA ALA A 16 43.57 -94.30 50.32
C ALA A 16 43.20 -92.80 50.31
N GLU A 17 43.44 -92.09 51.40
CA GLU A 17 43.25 -90.63 51.49
C GLU A 17 44.14 -89.87 50.51
N GLN A 18 45.43 -90.23 50.40
CA GLN A 18 46.34 -89.61 49.43
C GLN A 18 45.89 -89.85 47.99
N ARG A 19 45.45 -91.08 47.66
CA ARG A 19 44.88 -91.38 46.34
C ARG A 19 43.63 -90.58 46.06
N MET A 20 42.76 -90.40 47.06
CA MET A 20 41.53 -89.61 46.94
C MET A 20 41.84 -88.12 46.80
N ALA A 21 42.77 -87.59 47.59
CA ALA A 21 43.23 -86.20 47.52
C ALA A 21 43.84 -85.89 46.15
N HIS A 22 44.69 -86.77 45.61
CA HIS A 22 45.25 -86.61 44.27
C HIS A 22 44.18 -86.66 43.17
N LYS A 23 43.19 -87.56 43.29
CA LYS A 23 42.04 -87.60 42.37
C LYS A 23 41.22 -86.31 42.42
N LEU A 24 40.92 -85.81 43.62
CA LEU A 24 40.19 -84.55 43.81
C LEU A 24 40.98 -83.36 43.25
N GLN A 25 42.29 -83.29 43.50
CA GLN A 25 43.15 -82.24 42.96
C GLN A 25 43.17 -82.26 41.43
N ARG A 26 43.23 -83.45 40.83
CA ARG A 26 43.16 -83.62 39.37
C ARG A 26 41.83 -83.13 38.80
N ILE A 27 40.70 -83.51 39.42
CA ILE A 27 39.36 -83.06 39.01
C ILE A 27 39.25 -81.54 39.15
N LEU A 28 39.72 -80.96 40.25
CA LEU A 28 39.71 -79.52 40.46
C LEU A 28 40.52 -78.78 39.39
N MET A 29 41.65 -79.33 38.97
CA MET A 29 42.47 -78.76 37.91
C MET A 29 41.79 -78.86 36.54
N GLU A 30 41.18 -80.00 36.21
CA GLU A 30 40.39 -80.19 34.99
C GLU A 30 39.20 -79.21 34.95
N CYS A 31 38.43 -79.10 36.04
CA CYS A 31 37.33 -78.11 36.15
C CYS A 31 37.81 -76.66 36.05
N ALA A 32 38.98 -76.32 36.61
CA ALA A 32 39.54 -74.98 36.51
C ALA A 32 39.93 -74.63 35.07
N LEU A 33 40.49 -75.59 34.33
CA LEU A 33 40.82 -75.44 32.91
C LEU A 33 39.55 -75.30 32.06
N GLU A 34 38.54 -76.14 32.28
CA GLU A 34 37.25 -76.03 31.59
C GLU A 34 36.57 -74.68 31.86
N LYS A 35 36.57 -74.21 33.11
CA LYS A 35 36.05 -72.88 33.46
C LYS A 35 36.81 -71.78 32.74
N MET A 36 38.14 -71.88 32.68
CA MET A 36 38.96 -70.90 31.97
C MET A 36 38.59 -70.86 30.48
N HIS A 37 38.46 -72.02 29.83
CA HIS A 37 38.04 -72.11 28.43
C HIS A 37 36.63 -71.57 28.21
N ALA A 38 35.66 -71.93 29.06
CA ALA A 38 34.30 -71.44 28.99
C ALA A 38 34.21 -69.91 29.13
N VAL A 39 34.98 -69.31 30.04
CA VAL A 39 35.04 -67.85 30.21
C VAL A 39 35.68 -67.17 29.00
N VAL A 40 36.74 -67.75 28.42
CA VAL A 40 37.39 -67.19 27.22
C VAL A 40 36.43 -67.22 26.04
N GLU A 41 35.73 -68.33 25.80
CA GLU A 41 34.76 -68.43 24.72
C GLU A 41 33.55 -67.51 24.94
N ALA A 42 33.02 -67.42 26.16
CA ALA A 42 31.95 -66.49 26.49
C ALA A 42 32.35 -65.03 26.24
N ARG A 43 33.55 -64.62 26.64
CA ARG A 43 34.08 -63.27 26.37
C ARG A 43 34.30 -63.01 24.89
N LYS A 44 34.71 -64.03 24.12
CA LYS A 44 34.88 -63.92 22.67
C LYS A 44 33.53 -63.71 21.98
N GLN A 45 32.50 -64.47 22.38
CA GLN A 45 31.14 -64.32 21.87
C GLN A 45 30.53 -62.97 22.25
N GLU A 46 30.74 -62.50 23.48
CA GLU A 46 30.31 -61.17 23.94
C GLU A 46 30.94 -60.06 23.08
N ARG A 47 32.26 -60.10 22.87
CA ARG A 47 32.98 -59.15 22.01
C ARG A 47 32.47 -59.17 20.57
N GLN A 48 32.23 -60.36 20.02
CA GLN A 48 31.71 -60.50 18.66
C GLN A 48 30.30 -59.93 18.54
N THR A 49 29.44 -60.19 19.52
CA THR A 49 28.06 -59.68 19.56
C THR A 49 28.04 -58.16 19.71
N ALA A 50 28.86 -57.62 20.60
CA ALA A 50 29.02 -56.18 20.79
C ALA A 50 29.53 -55.49 19.52
N SER A 51 30.54 -56.07 18.85
CA SER A 51 31.07 -55.56 17.58
C SER A 51 30.01 -55.56 16.47
N GLN A 52 29.23 -56.63 16.35
CA GLN A 52 28.14 -56.72 15.38
C GLN A 52 27.01 -55.71 15.66
N ALA A 53 26.65 -55.52 16.93
CA ALA A 53 25.65 -54.53 17.33
C ALA A 53 26.12 -53.10 17.00
N MET A 54 27.38 -52.77 17.32
CA MET A 54 27.98 -51.48 16.97
C MET A 54 28.01 -51.24 15.46
N ALA A 55 28.39 -52.24 14.67
CA ALA A 55 28.39 -52.12 13.20
C ALA A 55 26.97 -51.89 12.65
N LYS A 56 25.95 -52.55 13.20
CA LYS A 56 24.54 -52.32 12.82
C LYS A 56 24.09 -50.91 13.20
N GLN A 57 24.41 -50.45 14.40
CA GLN A 57 24.06 -49.11 14.87
C GLN A 57 24.73 -48.03 14.01
N GLN A 58 26.01 -48.18 13.67
CA GLN A 58 26.71 -47.25 12.79
C GLN A 58 26.07 -47.16 11.41
N LYS A 59 25.72 -48.32 10.81
CA LYS A 59 25.00 -48.35 9.53
C LYS A 59 23.66 -47.63 9.61
N TYR A 60 22.87 -47.91 10.65
CA TYR A 60 21.59 -47.25 10.85
C TYR A 60 21.74 -45.74 11.05
N SER A 61 22.70 -45.32 11.88
CA SER A 61 23.01 -43.91 12.12
C SER A 61 23.40 -43.18 10.83
N LEU A 62 24.18 -43.83 9.96
CA LEU A 62 24.57 -43.25 8.67
C LEU A 62 23.36 -43.10 7.73
N VAL A 63 22.49 -44.12 7.69
CA VAL A 63 21.26 -44.04 6.90
C VAL A 63 20.38 -42.90 7.40
N VAL A 64 20.13 -42.80 8.70
CA VAL A 64 19.34 -41.70 9.29
C VAL A 64 19.94 -40.35 8.95
N LEU A 65 21.25 -40.18 9.12
CA LEU A 65 21.95 -38.94 8.79
C LEU A 65 21.77 -38.57 7.30
N ASN A 66 22.04 -39.51 6.40
CA ASN A 66 21.94 -39.26 4.96
C ASN A 66 20.49 -38.95 4.53
N THR A 67 19.51 -39.66 5.10
CA THR A 67 18.08 -39.37 4.85
C THR A 67 17.69 -38.00 5.38
N GLY A 68 18.23 -37.57 6.53
CA GLY A 68 18.00 -36.24 7.09
C GLY A 68 18.59 -35.14 6.21
N ILE A 69 19.81 -35.33 5.71
CA ILE A 69 20.45 -34.38 4.77
C ILE A 69 19.61 -34.25 3.50
N LEU A 70 19.22 -35.38 2.89
CA LEU A 70 18.43 -35.37 1.66
C LEU A 70 17.05 -34.72 1.86
N ALA A 71 16.37 -35.03 2.96
CA ALA A 71 15.09 -34.41 3.28
C ALA A 71 15.24 -32.90 3.45
N ASN A 72 16.28 -32.44 4.16
CA ASN A 72 16.54 -31.03 4.35
C ASN A 72 16.84 -30.31 3.02
N GLU A 73 17.63 -30.92 2.13
CA GLU A 73 17.90 -30.37 0.80
C GLU A 73 16.63 -30.24 -0.05
N ILE A 74 15.74 -31.23 0.00
CA ILE A 74 14.44 -31.18 -0.70
C ILE A 74 13.57 -30.07 -0.11
N HIS A 75 13.47 -29.98 1.20
CA HIS A 75 12.71 -28.92 1.86
C HIS A 75 13.24 -27.53 1.51
N GLN A 76 14.55 -27.34 1.50
CA GLN A 76 15.16 -26.07 1.13
C GLN A 76 14.83 -25.68 -0.31
N LYS A 77 14.96 -26.62 -1.26
CA LYS A 77 14.60 -26.38 -2.67
C LYS A 77 13.12 -26.01 -2.82
N ASN A 78 12.23 -26.71 -2.11
CA ASN A 78 10.80 -26.44 -2.14
C ASN A 78 10.47 -25.05 -1.55
N LEU A 79 11.14 -24.66 -0.46
CA LEU A 79 10.98 -23.32 0.13
C LEU A 79 11.47 -22.22 -0.81
N ASP A 80 12.62 -22.42 -1.46
CA ASP A 80 13.16 -21.46 -2.42
C ASP A 80 12.27 -21.30 -3.65
N GLN A 81 11.70 -22.41 -4.14
CA GLN A 81 10.72 -22.39 -5.22
C GLN A 81 9.44 -21.67 -4.79
N LEU A 82 8.86 -22.04 -3.65
CA LEU A 82 7.65 -21.41 -3.12
C LEU A 82 7.84 -19.91 -2.93
N LYS A 83 9.01 -19.48 -2.45
CA LYS A 83 9.35 -18.06 -2.31
C LYS A 83 9.29 -17.34 -3.66
N LYS A 84 9.86 -17.93 -4.72
CA LYS A 84 9.85 -17.34 -6.07
C LYS A 84 8.42 -17.25 -6.63
N GLU A 85 7.63 -18.31 -6.47
CA GLU A 85 6.23 -18.35 -6.90
C GLU A 85 5.41 -17.28 -6.19
N LYS A 86 5.55 -17.15 -4.86
CA LYS A 86 4.81 -16.13 -4.09
C LYS A 86 5.23 -14.71 -4.43
N LEU A 87 6.51 -14.46 -4.67
CA LEU A 87 6.97 -13.15 -5.14
C LEU A 87 6.39 -12.81 -6.52
N TYR A 88 6.33 -13.78 -7.42
CA TYR A 88 5.73 -13.59 -8.74
C TYR A 88 4.23 -13.33 -8.66
N GLU A 89 3.48 -14.14 -7.89
CA GLU A 89 2.04 -13.93 -7.66
C GLU A 89 1.77 -12.54 -7.08
N MET A 90 2.57 -12.10 -6.11
CA MET A 90 2.43 -10.76 -5.52
C MET A 90 2.74 -9.65 -6.52
N SER A 91 3.78 -9.81 -7.35
CA SER A 91 4.09 -8.83 -8.42
C SER A 91 2.94 -8.70 -9.40
N VAL A 92 2.38 -9.82 -9.88
CA VAL A 92 1.26 -9.82 -10.82
C VAL A 92 0.02 -9.17 -10.20
N ALA A 93 -0.28 -9.48 -8.93
CA ALA A 93 -1.41 -8.86 -8.24
C ALA A 93 -1.24 -7.34 -8.10
N LEU A 94 -0.03 -6.88 -7.75
CA LEU A 94 0.28 -5.45 -7.67
C LEU A 94 0.13 -4.76 -9.02
N ASP A 95 0.63 -5.36 -10.10
CA ASP A 95 0.52 -4.81 -11.45
C ASP A 95 -0.96 -4.69 -11.89
N ILE A 96 -1.78 -5.71 -11.59
CA ILE A 96 -3.22 -5.69 -11.87
C ILE A 96 -3.90 -4.56 -11.09
N THR A 97 -3.72 -4.51 -9.78
CA THR A 97 -4.35 -3.47 -8.94
C THR A 97 -3.90 -2.06 -9.33
N GLN A 98 -2.62 -1.88 -9.67
CA GLN A 98 -2.11 -0.61 -10.14
C GLN A 98 -2.78 -0.19 -11.46
N LYS A 99 -2.93 -1.13 -12.40
CA LYS A 99 -3.58 -0.86 -13.69
C LYS A 99 -5.06 -0.55 -13.51
N GLU A 100 -5.78 -1.32 -12.69
CA GLU A 100 -7.20 -1.07 -12.38
C GLU A 100 -7.41 0.32 -11.76
N ASN A 101 -6.57 0.69 -10.79
CA ASN A 101 -6.63 2.01 -10.17
C ASN A 101 -6.36 3.14 -11.19
N GLN A 102 -5.40 2.94 -12.11
CA GLN A 102 -5.12 3.91 -13.18
C GLN A 102 -6.30 4.04 -14.14
N GLU A 103 -6.89 2.92 -14.56
CA GLU A 103 -8.06 2.91 -15.45
C GLU A 103 -9.28 3.57 -14.79
N GLU A 104 -9.51 3.33 -13.51
CA GLU A 104 -10.59 3.97 -12.76
C GLU A 104 -10.37 5.47 -12.60
N ALA A 105 -9.16 5.91 -12.26
CA ALA A 105 -8.81 7.32 -12.16
C ALA A 105 -8.98 8.04 -13.51
N GLU A 106 -8.54 7.44 -14.61
CA GLU A 106 -8.76 7.97 -15.95
C GLU A 106 -10.24 8.07 -16.32
N LYS A 107 -11.04 7.08 -15.93
CA LYS A 107 -12.48 7.08 -16.18
C LYS A 107 -13.16 8.22 -15.43
N GLN A 108 -12.83 8.41 -14.15
CA GLN A 108 -13.35 9.51 -13.34
C GLN A 108 -12.93 10.87 -13.91
N LEU A 109 -11.68 11.00 -14.36
CA LEU A 109 -11.19 12.22 -14.99
C LEU A 109 -11.93 12.54 -16.29
N LYS A 110 -12.14 11.54 -17.17
CA LYS A 110 -12.90 11.69 -18.41
C LYS A 110 -14.37 12.05 -18.15
N GLU A 111 -14.96 11.52 -17.09
CA GLU A 111 -16.34 11.87 -16.70
C GLU A 111 -16.43 13.30 -16.18
N ALA A 112 -15.50 13.72 -15.31
CA ALA A 112 -15.40 15.09 -14.84
C ALA A 112 -15.10 16.10 -15.97
N GLU A 113 -14.27 15.73 -16.94
CA GLU A 113 -14.00 16.56 -18.11
C GLU A 113 -15.25 16.76 -18.97
N LYS A 114 -16.04 15.70 -19.19
CA LYS A 114 -17.31 15.79 -19.92
C LYS A 114 -18.32 16.70 -19.22
N THR A 115 -18.46 16.57 -17.91
CA THR A 115 -19.39 17.42 -17.14
C THR A 115 -18.94 18.87 -17.15
N HIS A 116 -17.64 19.13 -16.95
CA HIS A 116 -17.08 20.47 -17.06
C HIS A 116 -17.26 21.07 -18.46
N GLN A 117 -17.04 20.28 -19.52
CA GLN A 117 -17.22 20.74 -20.89
C GLN A 117 -18.69 21.10 -21.18
N ALA A 118 -19.64 20.32 -20.67
CA ALA A 118 -21.06 20.61 -20.80
C ALA A 118 -21.44 21.92 -20.09
N ILE A 119 -21.02 22.08 -18.83
CA ILE A 119 -21.24 23.31 -18.05
C ILE A 119 -20.62 24.52 -18.74
N TYR A 120 -19.38 24.39 -19.23
CA TYR A 120 -18.70 25.45 -19.95
C TYR A 120 -19.46 25.84 -21.24
N GLY A 121 -20.00 24.86 -21.96
CA GLY A 121 -20.87 25.08 -23.11
C GLY A 121 -22.11 25.91 -22.75
N GLU A 122 -22.83 25.52 -21.71
CA GLU A 122 -24.03 26.23 -21.22
C GLU A 122 -23.72 27.68 -20.82
N VAL A 123 -22.67 27.88 -20.02
CA VAL A 123 -22.22 29.22 -19.59
C VAL A 123 -21.82 30.07 -20.80
N THR A 124 -21.10 29.50 -21.77
CA THR A 124 -20.71 30.22 -22.99
C THR A 124 -21.92 30.62 -23.83
N THR A 125 -22.95 29.77 -23.92
CA THR A 125 -24.19 30.12 -24.62
C THR A 125 -24.95 31.23 -23.91
N SER A 126 -25.10 31.14 -22.59
CA SER A 126 -25.79 32.18 -21.81
C SER A 126 -25.04 33.51 -21.86
N LEU A 127 -23.72 33.49 -21.78
CA LEU A 127 -22.89 34.69 -21.93
C LEU A 127 -23.15 35.37 -23.28
N ARG A 128 -23.11 34.60 -24.38
CA ARG A 128 -23.37 35.13 -25.73
C ARG A 128 -24.76 35.75 -25.86
N GLU A 129 -25.78 35.14 -25.26
CA GLU A 129 -27.14 35.68 -25.25
C GLU A 129 -27.21 37.02 -24.49
N THR A 130 -26.57 37.10 -23.32
CA THR A 130 -26.52 38.36 -22.55
C THR A 130 -25.72 39.44 -23.27
N GLU A 131 -24.60 39.10 -23.92
CA GLU A 131 -23.82 40.03 -24.74
C GLU A 131 -24.65 40.56 -25.92
N ALA A 132 -25.42 39.70 -26.60
CA ALA A 132 -26.32 40.13 -27.66
C ALA A 132 -27.42 41.08 -27.14
N GLN A 133 -27.99 40.81 -25.97
CA GLN A 133 -28.96 41.71 -25.34
C GLN A 133 -28.35 43.07 -24.98
N VAL A 134 -27.13 43.08 -24.43
CA VAL A 134 -26.40 44.31 -24.11
C VAL A 134 -26.12 45.12 -25.38
N GLN A 135 -25.76 44.47 -26.49
CA GLN A 135 -25.56 45.16 -27.77
C GLN A 135 -26.85 45.82 -28.27
N ILE A 136 -27.99 45.11 -28.20
CA ILE A 136 -29.29 45.67 -28.58
C ILE A 136 -29.64 46.89 -27.73
N LEU A 137 -29.49 46.79 -26.40
CA LEU A 137 -29.76 47.90 -25.49
C LEU A 137 -28.85 49.10 -25.75
N THR A 138 -27.57 48.84 -26.06
CA THR A 138 -26.61 49.89 -26.40
C THR A 138 -27.04 50.63 -27.67
N GLN A 139 -27.45 49.90 -28.71
CA GLN A 139 -27.94 50.50 -29.96
C GLN A 139 -29.24 51.31 -29.77
N GLN A 140 -30.15 50.82 -28.92
CA GLN A 140 -31.35 51.57 -28.55
C GLN A 140 -31.00 52.86 -27.81
N LEU A 141 -30.06 52.80 -26.87
CA LEU A 141 -29.60 53.97 -26.12
C LEU A 141 -28.94 55.00 -27.03
N GLU A 142 -28.11 54.57 -27.99
CA GLU A 142 -27.52 55.44 -29.01
C GLU A 142 -28.59 56.15 -29.84
N SER A 143 -29.60 55.41 -30.31
CA SER A 143 -30.71 55.96 -31.08
C SER A 143 -31.54 56.98 -30.29
N MET A 144 -31.84 56.67 -29.02
CA MET A 144 -32.53 57.59 -28.12
C MET A 144 -31.70 58.84 -27.81
N THR A 145 -30.38 58.69 -27.67
CA THR A 145 -29.47 59.82 -27.44
C THR A 145 -29.42 60.72 -28.66
N ALA A 146 -29.30 60.17 -29.86
CA ALA A 146 -29.36 60.96 -31.09
C ALA A 146 -30.71 61.68 -31.25
N TRP A 147 -31.82 61.03 -30.93
CA TRP A 147 -33.14 61.66 -30.96
C TRP A 147 -33.27 62.78 -29.93
N LYS A 148 -32.76 62.57 -28.72
CA LYS A 148 -32.69 63.59 -27.68
C LYS A 148 -31.88 64.81 -28.15
N ASP A 149 -30.72 64.59 -28.75
CA ASP A 149 -29.83 65.67 -29.20
C ASP A 149 -30.45 66.46 -30.36
N ASN A 150 -31.15 65.79 -31.29
CA ASN A 150 -31.91 66.46 -32.35
C ASN A 150 -33.03 67.35 -31.80
N LEU A 151 -33.80 66.85 -30.83
CA LEU A 151 -34.84 67.64 -30.18
C LEU A 151 -34.26 68.82 -29.39
N GLU A 152 -33.11 68.62 -28.73
CA GLU A 152 -32.41 69.71 -28.03
C GLU A 152 -31.94 70.78 -29.02
N ALA A 153 -31.47 70.40 -30.21
CA ALA A 153 -31.10 71.34 -31.28
C ALA A 153 -32.33 72.12 -31.82
N GLU A 154 -33.45 71.45 -32.06
CA GLU A 154 -34.69 72.09 -32.55
C GLU A 154 -35.26 73.08 -31.52
N ILE A 155 -35.23 72.73 -30.23
CA ILE A 155 -35.64 73.62 -29.14
C ILE A 155 -34.73 74.86 -29.10
N GLU A 156 -33.42 74.70 -29.33
CA GLU A 156 -32.46 75.80 -29.33
C GLU A 156 -32.65 76.71 -30.55
N GLU A 157 -32.91 76.16 -31.74
CA GLU A 157 -33.25 76.95 -32.93
C GLU A 157 -34.55 77.74 -32.73
N THR A 158 -35.59 77.08 -32.18
CA THR A 158 -36.87 77.73 -31.86
C THR A 158 -36.67 78.87 -30.86
N ARG A 159 -35.85 78.65 -29.82
CA ARG A 159 -35.48 79.68 -28.84
C ARG A 159 -34.82 80.88 -29.51
N GLN A 160 -33.85 80.65 -30.41
CA GLN A 160 -33.18 81.74 -31.15
C GLN A 160 -34.17 82.51 -32.03
N SER A 161 -35.09 81.82 -32.72
CA SER A 161 -36.12 82.45 -33.54
C SER A 161 -37.08 83.33 -32.71
N PHE A 162 -37.53 82.85 -31.55
CA PHE A 162 -38.34 83.65 -30.62
C PHE A 162 -37.58 84.86 -30.10
N GLN A 163 -36.32 84.71 -29.73
CA GLN A 163 -35.50 85.84 -29.28
C GLN A 163 -35.39 86.90 -30.37
N ASN A 164 -35.10 86.49 -31.62
CA ASN A 164 -35.05 87.41 -32.77
C ASN A 164 -36.38 88.16 -32.98
N TYR A 165 -37.51 87.47 -32.86
CA TYR A 165 -38.83 88.10 -32.98
C TYR A 165 -39.09 89.14 -31.89
N ILE A 166 -38.71 88.83 -30.64
CA ILE A 166 -38.84 89.75 -29.50
C ILE A 166 -37.95 90.97 -29.70
N ASP A 167 -36.71 90.78 -30.12
CA ASP A 167 -35.76 91.86 -30.35
C ASP A 167 -36.25 92.83 -31.45
N ILE A 168 -36.90 92.32 -32.50
CA ILE A 168 -37.52 93.13 -33.57
C ILE A 168 -38.79 93.84 -33.08
N THR A 169 -39.69 93.13 -32.41
CA THR A 169 -41.02 93.65 -32.04
C THR A 169 -40.96 94.61 -30.86
N PHE A 170 -40.01 94.38 -29.94
CA PHE A 170 -39.87 95.11 -28.69
C PHE A 170 -38.43 95.56 -28.44
N PRO A 171 -37.88 96.49 -29.24
CA PRO A 171 -36.47 96.93 -29.14
C PRO A 171 -36.10 97.64 -27.82
N LYS A 172 -37.08 97.90 -26.94
CA LYS A 172 -36.87 98.50 -25.61
C LYS A 172 -36.76 97.46 -24.49
N LEU A 173 -37.08 96.19 -24.75
CA LEU A 173 -36.87 95.09 -23.81
C LEU A 173 -35.36 94.83 -23.73
N THR A 174 -34.80 94.74 -22.52
CA THR A 174 -33.37 94.41 -22.35
C THR A 174 -33.16 92.91 -22.59
N PRO A 175 -32.02 92.49 -23.19
CA PRO A 175 -31.70 91.08 -23.37
C PRO A 175 -31.86 90.28 -22.07
N GLY A 176 -32.53 89.13 -22.12
CA GLY A 176 -32.79 88.28 -20.96
C GLY A 176 -34.11 88.55 -20.21
N GLN A 177 -34.81 89.66 -20.45
CA GLN A 177 -36.10 89.92 -19.80
C GLN A 177 -37.22 88.96 -20.24
N ALA A 178 -37.08 88.31 -21.39
CA ALA A 178 -38.05 87.36 -21.93
C ALA A 178 -37.67 85.89 -21.74
N ASP A 179 -36.56 85.59 -21.04
CA ASP A 179 -36.04 84.22 -20.86
C ASP A 179 -37.00 83.29 -20.10
N PHE A 180 -38.00 83.85 -19.41
CA PHE A 180 -39.03 83.07 -18.72
C PHE A 180 -40.02 82.39 -19.69
N ILE A 181 -40.16 82.89 -20.93
CA ILE A 181 -41.09 82.35 -21.93
C ILE A 181 -40.66 80.96 -22.40
N LEU A 182 -39.35 80.75 -22.50
CA LEU A 182 -38.72 79.46 -22.76
C LEU A 182 -37.53 79.32 -21.82
N PRO A 183 -37.68 78.73 -20.63
CA PRO A 183 -36.57 78.55 -19.69
C PRO A 183 -35.49 77.63 -20.25
N PHE A 184 -34.22 77.84 -19.88
CA PHE A 184 -33.15 76.89 -20.18
C PHE A 184 -33.31 75.63 -19.34
N ARG A 185 -33.06 74.45 -19.92
CA ARG A 185 -32.98 73.21 -19.13
C ARG A 185 -31.75 73.27 -18.22
N LYS A 186 -31.91 72.89 -16.96
CA LYS A 186 -30.78 72.62 -16.06
C LYS A 186 -30.06 71.37 -16.58
N ARG A 187 -28.77 71.50 -16.91
CA ARG A 187 -27.95 70.32 -17.19
C ARG A 187 -27.95 69.44 -15.93
N PRO A 188 -28.23 68.13 -16.04
CA PRO A 188 -28.12 67.25 -14.90
C PRO A 188 -26.67 67.26 -14.41
N GLU A 189 -26.46 67.65 -13.15
CA GLU A 189 -25.18 67.48 -12.48
C GLU A 189 -24.98 65.97 -12.27
N TYR A 190 -24.08 65.37 -13.06
CA TYR A 190 -23.70 63.98 -12.85
C TYR A 190 -22.91 63.89 -11.54
N ARG A 191 -23.57 63.45 -10.47
CA ARG A 191 -22.86 63.03 -9.26
C ARG A 191 -22.29 61.65 -9.54
N ASP A 192 -20.99 61.58 -9.80
CA ASP A 192 -20.22 60.34 -9.72
C ASP A 192 -20.43 59.75 -8.31
N THR A 193 -21.32 58.77 -8.21
CA THR A 193 -21.37 57.90 -7.03
C THR A 193 -20.13 57.02 -7.10
N LYS A 194 -19.06 57.50 -6.47
CA LYS A 194 -17.93 56.66 -6.07
C LYS A 194 -18.51 55.44 -5.38
N LYS A 195 -18.37 54.28 -6.02
CA LYS A 195 -18.58 52.99 -5.38
C LYS A 195 -17.65 52.94 -4.16
N GLU A 196 -18.24 52.94 -2.97
CA GLU A 196 -17.56 52.43 -1.78
C GLU A 196 -17.13 51.01 -2.11
N THR A 197 -15.82 50.82 -2.17
CA THR A 197 -15.19 49.51 -2.17
C THR A 197 -15.50 48.88 -0.82
N ASP A 198 -16.53 48.06 -0.79
CA ASP A 198 -16.78 47.10 0.28
C ASP A 198 -15.74 45.98 0.14
N ASN A 199 -14.53 46.28 0.61
CA ASN A 199 -13.52 45.29 0.93
C ASN A 199 -13.63 45.02 2.43
N ASP A 200 -14.49 44.08 2.80
CA ASP A 200 -14.21 43.25 3.98
C ASP A 200 -14.66 41.81 3.73
N LYS A 201 -13.76 41.06 3.08
CA LYS A 201 -13.73 39.61 3.13
C LYS A 201 -12.74 39.20 4.22
N GLY A 202 -13.24 38.45 5.20
CA GLY A 202 -12.48 37.33 5.76
C GLY A 202 -12.07 37.45 7.23
N MET A 203 -12.95 36.99 8.11
CA MET A 203 -12.58 36.10 9.22
C MET A 203 -13.60 34.96 9.29
#